data_AF-A0A945Z0E7-F1
#
_entry.id   AF-A0A945Z0E7-F1
#
_cell.length_a   1.000
_cell.length_b   1.000
_cell.length_c   1.000
_cell.angle_alpha   90.00
_cell.angle_beta   90.00
_cell.angle_gamma   90.00
#
_symmetry.space_group_name_H-M   'P 1'
#
loop_
_entity.id
_entity.type
_entity.pdbx_description
1 polymer ?
#
loop_
_entity_poly.entity_id
_entity_poly.type
_entity_poly.pdbx_seq_one_letter_code
_entity_poly.pdbx_strand_id
1 'polypeptide(L)'
;MAKQFLSDIEIPFGFMPNVPTDPDHLVNKAYADLLGGASAAEFISNAANGSKTLFTDADFTSPGFNYETGAGQIAVYFDGVRQDSTDYTETSSTSITFNVAVEADIKVTIFVGATDSGFSTQALEITEYLGTSTAAQSTITAANLSPSGLSFVAGIGAVELYLDGVKQSSKDFTENGSNQLDLVSPIEAGLDIEVKVSKAIGLASNWKEISSAFTAVDQDRIFANTDGGSFTITLPASPSIGDTVKITDGTGNFATANLTIARNGSNIMGSALDLVLSADNDSKELVFFNITNGWRLV
;
A
#
# COMPACT_ATOMS: atom_id res chain seq x y z
N MET A 1 -66.21 17.33 9.69
CA MET A 1 -65.67 15.98 9.42
C MET A 1 -64.24 16.16 8.93
N ALA A 2 -63.30 15.64 9.70
CA ALA A 2 -61.90 16.08 9.74
C ALA A 2 -61.09 15.71 8.48
N LYS A 3 -60.22 16.64 8.08
CA LYS A 3 -59.11 16.45 7.15
C LYS A 3 -57.91 15.80 7.88
N GLN A 4 -57.14 15.02 7.12
CA GLN A 4 -55.68 14.82 7.22
C GLN A 4 -55.13 13.75 8.18
N PHE A 5 -54.76 12.60 7.61
CA PHE A 5 -53.73 11.62 8.02
C PHE A 5 -53.40 10.87 6.70
N LEU A 6 -52.18 10.65 6.20
CA LEU A 6 -50.88 10.44 6.81
C LEU A 6 -49.79 11.26 6.09
N SER A 7 -49.09 12.11 6.83
CA SER A 7 -47.67 12.40 6.67
C SER A 7 -47.00 12.04 8.00
N ASP A 8 -45.70 11.76 7.96
CA ASP A 8 -44.79 11.76 9.12
C ASP A 8 -44.63 10.44 9.88
N ILE A 9 -43.83 9.54 9.29
CA ILE A 9 -42.80 8.84 10.07
C ILE A 9 -41.54 9.73 9.99
N GLU A 10 -41.45 10.70 10.90
CA GLU A 10 -40.17 11.33 11.22
C GLU A 10 -39.48 10.45 12.27
N ILE A 11 -38.43 9.75 11.86
CA ILE A 11 -37.45 9.20 12.80
C ILE A 11 -36.57 10.38 13.24
N PRO A 12 -36.47 10.69 14.55
CA PRO A 12 -35.72 11.84 15.01
C PRO A 12 -34.22 11.55 14.86
N PHE A 13 -33.55 12.22 13.93
CA PHE A 13 -32.09 12.26 13.86
C PHE A 13 -31.55 13.16 14.97
N GLY A 14 -31.54 12.64 16.19
CA GLY A 14 -30.78 13.19 17.30
C GLY A 14 -29.34 12.68 17.24
N PHE A 15 -28.39 13.63 17.24
CA PHE A 15 -26.96 13.44 17.57
C PHE A 15 -26.20 12.37 16.77
N MET A 16 -25.76 12.73 15.57
CA MET A 16 -24.42 12.31 15.14
C MET A 16 -23.45 13.43 15.55
N PRO A 17 -22.43 13.16 16.37
CA PRO A 17 -21.36 14.14 16.57
C PRO A 17 -20.73 14.41 15.21
N ASN A 18 -20.50 15.69 14.89
CA ASN A 18 -19.88 16.18 13.66
C ASN A 18 -18.90 15.17 13.05
N VAL A 19 -19.31 14.50 11.98
CA VAL A 19 -18.35 13.91 11.05
C VAL A 19 -17.68 15.11 10.38
N PRO A 20 -16.34 15.28 10.51
CA PRO A 20 -15.65 16.34 9.81
C PRO A 20 -15.92 16.17 8.31
N THR A 21 -16.56 17.17 7.68
CA THR A 21 -16.84 17.18 6.23
C THR A 21 -15.60 17.56 5.42
N ASP A 22 -14.41 17.33 5.98
CA ASP A 22 -13.14 17.60 5.34
C ASP A 22 -12.80 16.44 4.38
N PRO A 23 -12.71 16.69 3.05
CA PRO A 23 -12.39 15.66 2.08
C PRO A 23 -11.01 15.01 2.29
N ASP A 24 -10.07 15.67 2.99
CA ASP A 24 -8.75 15.10 3.26
C ASP A 24 -8.84 13.88 4.21
N HIS A 25 -9.89 13.80 5.02
CA HIS A 25 -10.16 12.64 5.86
C HIS A 25 -10.67 11.41 5.07
N LEU A 26 -11.18 11.62 3.85
CA LEU A 26 -11.63 10.55 2.95
C LEU A 26 -10.48 10.00 2.10
N VAL A 27 -9.46 10.80 1.82
CA VAL A 27 -8.25 10.36 1.11
C VAL A 27 -7.45 9.37 1.96
N ASN A 28 -7.39 9.56 3.29
CA ASN A 28 -6.72 8.62 4.20
C ASN A 28 -7.45 7.28 4.34
N LYS A 29 -8.79 7.25 4.23
CA LYS A 29 -9.54 5.99 4.23
C LYS A 29 -9.32 5.20 2.93
N ALA A 30 -9.21 5.89 1.79
CA ALA A 30 -8.90 5.25 0.51
C ALA A 30 -7.46 4.73 0.44
N TYR A 31 -6.49 5.43 1.03
CA TYR A 31 -5.11 4.96 1.18
C TYR A 31 -5.01 3.71 2.08
N ALA A 32 -5.79 3.64 3.16
CA ALA A 32 -5.88 2.48 4.04
C ALA A 32 -6.59 1.27 3.38
N ASP A 33 -7.61 1.53 2.54
CA ASP A 33 -8.34 0.50 1.79
C ASP A 33 -7.51 -0.06 0.61
N LEU A 34 -6.60 0.73 0.00
CA LEU A 34 -5.68 0.28 -1.06
C LEU A 34 -4.50 -0.58 -0.54
N LEU A 35 -4.13 -0.42 0.74
CA LEU A 35 -3.09 -1.20 1.43
C LEU A 35 -3.62 -2.49 2.06
N GLY A 36 -4.80 -2.97 1.66
CA GLY A 36 -5.33 -4.26 2.13
C GLY A 36 -5.86 -4.24 3.57
N GLY A 37 -6.41 -3.11 4.04
CA GLY A 37 -7.09 -3.05 5.33
C GLY A 37 -6.20 -2.73 6.53
N ALA A 38 -5.02 -2.12 6.31
CA ALA A 38 -4.20 -1.59 7.39
C ALA A 38 -4.90 -0.38 8.04
N SER A 39 -5.58 -0.61 9.18
CA SER A 39 -6.17 0.45 9.98
C SER A 39 -5.08 1.34 10.58
N ALA A 40 -4.86 2.53 10.03
CA ALA A 40 -4.07 3.54 10.73
C ALA A 40 -4.83 3.99 11.98
N ALA A 41 -4.16 3.97 13.13
CA ALA A 41 -4.74 4.47 14.37
C ALA A 41 -4.43 5.97 14.50
N GLU A 42 -5.47 6.76 14.75
CA GLU A 42 -5.36 8.20 14.98
C GLU A 42 -5.28 8.50 16.47
N PHE A 43 -4.31 9.32 16.85
CA PHE A 43 -4.11 9.77 18.22
C PHE A 43 -4.10 11.28 18.25
N ILE A 44 -5.02 11.86 19.01
CA ILE A 44 -5.16 13.30 19.15
C ILE A 44 -4.65 13.75 20.52
N SER A 45 -3.79 14.75 20.52
CA SER A 45 -3.20 15.30 21.73
C SER A 45 -4.27 15.96 22.60
N ASN A 46 -4.16 15.81 23.92
CA ASN A 46 -5.00 16.48 24.90
C ASN A 46 -4.89 18.00 24.74
N ALA A 47 -6.03 18.71 24.84
CA ALA A 47 -6.14 20.15 24.63
C ALA A 47 -5.38 21.04 25.65
N ALA A 48 -4.54 20.47 26.53
CA ALA A 48 -3.91 21.16 27.65
C ALA A 48 -2.41 20.84 27.78
N ASN A 49 -1.73 20.64 26.65
CA ASN A 49 -0.37 20.13 26.64
C ASN A 49 0.71 21.18 26.96
N GLY A 50 0.36 22.47 27.00
CA GLY A 50 1.32 23.56 27.20
C GLY A 50 2.36 23.61 26.07
N SER A 51 3.23 24.62 26.08
CA SER A 51 4.30 24.65 25.09
C SER A 51 5.41 23.66 25.46
N LYS A 52 5.68 22.67 24.59
CA LYS A 52 6.68 21.62 24.83
C LYS A 52 7.19 20.98 23.55
N THR A 53 8.34 20.31 23.65
CA THR A 53 8.97 19.58 22.54
C THR A 53 8.72 18.07 22.62
N LEU A 54 8.68 17.49 23.82
CA LEU A 54 8.46 16.06 24.02
C LEU A 54 6.97 15.76 24.18
N PHE A 55 6.46 14.86 23.35
CA PHE A 55 5.11 14.32 23.47
C PHE A 55 5.18 12.80 23.69
N THR A 56 4.58 12.32 24.78
CA THR A 56 4.48 10.89 25.08
C THR A 56 3.04 10.42 24.93
N ASP A 57 2.81 9.11 24.94
CA ASP A 57 1.48 8.50 24.98
C ASP A 57 0.48 9.14 25.98
N ALA A 58 0.95 9.55 27.16
CA ALA A 58 0.16 10.23 28.20
C ALA A 58 -0.43 11.58 27.74
N ASP A 59 0.14 12.19 26.70
CA ASP A 59 -0.31 13.46 26.16
C ASP A 59 -1.51 13.32 25.20
N PHE A 60 -2.05 12.11 25.00
CA PHE A 60 -3.11 11.78 24.04
C PHE A 60 -4.33 11.12 24.71
N THR A 61 -5.50 11.18 24.08
CA THR A 61 -6.81 10.85 24.69
C THR A 61 -7.16 9.35 24.84
N SER A 62 -6.20 8.41 24.69
CA SER A 62 -6.31 6.93 24.80
C SER A 62 -6.77 6.15 23.55
N PRO A 63 -6.25 4.92 23.32
CA PRO A 63 -5.08 4.33 24.00
C PRO A 63 -3.83 5.07 23.54
N GLY A 64 -2.75 5.05 24.31
CA GLY A 64 -1.46 5.61 23.85
C GLY A 64 -1.05 5.07 22.48
N PHE A 65 -0.26 5.81 21.73
CA PHE A 65 0.30 5.32 20.47
C PHE A 65 1.50 4.40 20.73
N ASN A 66 1.70 3.42 19.83
CA ASN A 66 2.88 2.55 19.84
C ASN A 66 3.38 2.32 18.40
N TYR A 67 4.66 2.53 18.15
CA TYR A 67 5.31 2.32 16.85
C TYR A 67 6.75 1.81 16.99
N GLU A 68 7.37 1.41 15.89
CA GLU A 68 8.79 1.07 15.80
C GLU A 68 9.62 2.28 15.37
N THR A 69 10.58 2.68 16.21
CA THR A 69 11.42 3.86 15.94
C THR A 69 12.27 3.67 14.69
N GLY A 70 12.25 4.66 13.79
CA GLY A 70 12.97 4.67 12.52
C GLY A 70 12.28 3.88 11.41
N ALA A 71 11.08 3.32 11.65
CA ALA A 71 10.35 2.54 10.65
C ALA A 71 9.47 3.41 9.74
N GLY A 72 9.38 4.72 9.98
CA GLY A 72 8.54 5.62 9.19
C GLY A 72 7.05 5.35 9.36
N GLN A 73 6.66 4.76 10.49
CA GLN A 73 5.29 4.33 10.78
C GLN A 73 4.36 5.47 11.17
N ILE A 74 4.90 6.66 11.43
CA ILE A 74 4.12 7.79 11.92
C ILE A 74 4.03 8.95 10.93
N ALA A 75 2.86 9.58 10.91
CA ALA A 75 2.67 10.89 10.30
C ALA A 75 2.13 11.86 11.36
N VAL A 76 2.74 13.05 11.43
CA VAL A 76 2.47 14.04 12.48
C VAL A 76 1.87 15.30 11.87
N TYR A 77 0.84 15.85 12.51
CA TYR A 77 0.13 17.04 12.06
C TYR A 77 -0.05 18.06 13.19
N PHE A 78 0.08 19.34 12.85
CA PHE A 78 -0.27 20.49 13.69
C PHE A 78 -1.51 21.16 13.13
N ASP A 79 -2.62 21.13 13.86
CA ASP A 79 -3.91 21.66 13.42
C ASP A 79 -4.32 21.20 12.00
N GLY A 80 -4.00 19.95 11.66
CA GLY A 80 -4.27 19.37 10.35
C GLY A 80 -3.19 19.62 9.28
N VAL A 81 -2.15 20.39 9.58
CA VAL A 81 -1.00 20.61 8.69
C VAL A 81 0.09 19.59 8.96
N ARG A 82 0.44 18.80 7.94
CA ARG A 82 1.48 17.77 8.03
C ARG A 82 2.85 18.38 8.31
N GLN A 83 3.59 17.81 9.27
CA GLN A 83 4.96 18.19 9.59
C GLN A 83 5.96 17.37 8.75
N ASP A 84 7.15 17.92 8.48
CA ASP A 84 8.21 17.15 7.85
C ASP A 84 8.81 16.17 8.86
N SER A 85 9.24 15.01 8.38
CA SER A 85 9.99 14.03 9.17
C SER A 85 11.29 14.58 9.76
N THR A 86 11.86 15.67 9.22
CA THR A 86 13.02 16.33 9.80
C THR A 86 12.69 17.22 11.00
N ASP A 87 11.43 17.60 11.20
CA ASP A 87 11.00 18.51 12.27
C ASP A 87 10.79 17.81 13.62
N TYR A 88 10.77 16.48 13.62
CA TYR A 88 10.61 15.64 14.80
C TYR A 88 11.50 14.40 14.76
N THR A 89 11.78 13.87 15.94
CA THR A 89 12.52 12.61 16.13
C THR A 89 11.63 11.61 16.84
N GLU A 90 11.51 10.42 16.24
CA GLU A 90 10.94 9.23 16.87
C GLU A 90 11.82 8.79 18.05
N THR A 91 11.46 9.21 19.27
CA THR A 91 12.33 9.14 20.45
C THR A 91 12.27 7.76 21.12
N SER A 92 11.07 7.19 21.23
CA SER A 92 10.82 5.81 21.65
C SER A 92 9.57 5.29 20.97
N SER A 93 9.21 4.04 21.22
CA SER A 93 7.97 3.46 20.69
C SER A 93 6.69 4.19 21.13
N THR A 94 6.75 5.02 22.18
CA THR A 94 5.62 5.76 22.73
C THR A 94 5.90 7.26 22.91
N SER A 95 6.93 7.81 22.24
CA SER A 95 7.24 9.24 22.34
C SER A 95 7.96 9.83 21.13
N ILE A 96 7.56 11.05 20.76
CA ILE A 96 8.20 11.88 19.74
C ILE A 96 8.75 13.17 20.36
N THR A 97 9.85 13.67 19.81
CA THR A 97 10.44 14.96 20.22
C THR A 97 10.53 15.90 19.02
N PHE A 98 9.90 17.06 19.10
CA PHE A 98 10.01 18.12 18.09
C PHE A 98 11.27 18.96 18.27
N ASN A 99 11.87 19.40 17.17
CA ASN A 99 13.05 20.28 17.19
C ASN A 99 12.75 21.66 17.79
N VAL A 100 11.49 22.11 17.64
CA VAL A 100 10.96 23.37 18.17
C VAL A 100 9.76 23.04 19.05
N ALA A 101 9.58 23.81 20.14
CA ALA A 101 8.44 23.61 21.02
C ALA A 101 7.13 23.89 20.28
N VAL A 102 6.20 22.94 20.36
CA VAL A 102 4.81 23.14 19.91
C VAL A 102 4.15 24.15 20.86
N GLU A 103 3.34 25.07 20.34
CA GLU A 103 2.64 26.06 21.16
C GLU A 103 1.43 25.43 21.89
N ALA A 104 1.01 26.04 23.01
CA ALA A 104 0.05 25.44 23.95
C ALA A 104 -1.35 25.14 23.40
N ASP A 105 -1.72 25.76 22.27
CA ASP A 105 -3.04 25.66 21.64
C ASP A 105 -3.03 24.90 20.31
N ILE A 106 -1.85 24.47 19.84
CA ILE A 106 -1.72 23.68 18.62
C ILE A 106 -2.10 22.23 18.91
N LYS A 107 -3.07 21.69 18.15
CA LYS A 107 -3.44 20.28 18.23
C LYS A 107 -2.42 19.44 17.50
N VAL A 108 -1.75 18.54 18.22
CA VAL A 108 -0.90 17.51 17.63
C VAL A 108 -1.74 16.28 17.33
N THR A 109 -1.73 15.84 16.08
CA THR A 109 -2.33 14.57 15.67
C THR A 109 -1.25 13.64 15.15
N ILE A 110 -1.20 12.42 15.68
CA ILE A 110 -0.29 11.37 15.23
C ILE A 110 -1.13 10.27 14.61
N PHE A 111 -0.84 9.93 13.36
CA PHE A 111 -1.32 8.70 12.76
C PHE A 111 -0.22 7.66 12.85
N VAL A 112 -0.55 6.48 13.35
CA VAL A 112 0.36 5.32 13.35
C VAL A 112 -0.16 4.28 12.37
N GLY A 113 0.64 3.95 11.37
CA GLY A 113 0.38 2.85 10.45
C GLY A 113 0.50 1.50 11.15
N ALA A 114 -0.29 0.51 10.72
CA ALA A 114 -0.24 -0.82 11.31
C ALA A 114 1.14 -1.48 11.13
N THR A 115 1.69 -2.03 12.21
CA THR A 115 2.77 -3.02 12.17
C THR A 115 2.19 -4.36 11.78
N ASP A 116 1.88 -4.55 10.51
CA ASP A 116 1.51 -5.87 10.03
C ASP A 116 2.79 -6.69 9.85
N SER A 117 3.21 -7.36 10.92
CA SER A 117 4.39 -8.23 10.99
C SER A 117 4.35 -9.43 10.02
N GLY A 118 3.30 -9.57 9.21
CA GLY A 118 3.19 -10.49 8.08
C GLY A 118 3.24 -9.86 6.69
N PHE A 119 3.33 -8.53 6.59
CA PHE A 119 3.53 -7.83 5.33
C PHE A 119 4.98 -7.38 5.27
N SER A 120 5.71 -7.80 4.23
CA SER A 120 6.95 -7.12 3.88
C SER A 120 6.63 -5.63 3.79
N THR A 121 7.47 -4.75 4.31
CA THR A 121 7.45 -3.33 3.96
C THR A 121 7.59 -3.26 2.43
N GLN A 122 6.45 -3.27 1.74
CA GLN A 122 6.42 -3.16 0.29
C GLN A 122 6.84 -1.73 0.03
N ALA A 123 8.12 -1.53 -0.29
CA ALA A 123 8.64 -0.21 -0.59
C ALA A 123 7.71 0.41 -1.63
N LEU A 124 7.12 1.56 -1.32
CA LEU A 124 6.47 2.37 -2.32
C LEU A 124 7.58 2.94 -3.19
N GLU A 125 7.61 2.58 -4.47
CA GLU A 125 8.44 3.30 -5.42
C GLU A 125 7.73 4.61 -5.71
N ILE A 126 8.24 5.71 -5.15
CA ILE A 126 7.80 7.05 -5.55
C ILE A 126 8.65 7.45 -6.75
N THR A 127 8.01 7.61 -7.90
CA THR A 127 8.64 8.24 -9.05
C THR A 127 8.24 9.71 -9.07
N GLU A 128 9.23 10.59 -9.00
CA GLU A 128 9.04 12.03 -9.08
C GLU A 128 9.29 12.51 -10.52
N TYR A 129 8.35 13.31 -11.01
CA TYR A 129 8.40 13.94 -12.32
C TYR A 129 8.33 15.45 -12.14
N LEU A 130 9.31 16.17 -12.66
CA LEU A 130 9.42 17.62 -12.53
C LEU A 130 9.29 18.29 -13.89
N GLY A 131 8.70 19.47 -13.93
CA GLY A 131 8.52 20.23 -15.16
C GLY A 131 8.14 21.69 -14.91
N THR A 132 7.98 22.43 -16.00
CA THR A 132 7.47 23.81 -15.95
C THR A 132 6.45 23.97 -17.08
N SER A 133 5.29 24.58 -16.81
CA SER A 133 4.33 24.89 -17.86
C SER A 133 4.94 25.88 -18.84
N THR A 134 4.90 25.57 -20.14
CA THR A 134 5.48 26.45 -21.18
C THR A 134 4.45 27.34 -21.87
N ALA A 135 3.17 27.04 -21.66
CA ALA A 135 2.02 27.77 -22.15
C ALA A 135 0.85 27.58 -21.19
N ALA A 136 -0.21 28.38 -21.35
CA ALA A 136 -1.47 28.10 -20.69
C ALA A 136 -1.99 26.73 -21.14
N GLN A 137 -2.31 25.86 -20.18
CA GLN A 137 -2.66 24.47 -20.45
C GLN A 137 -3.66 23.94 -19.42
N SER A 138 -4.52 23.01 -19.86
CA SER A 138 -5.48 22.32 -18.99
C SER A 138 -5.13 20.84 -18.81
N THR A 139 -3.95 20.43 -19.27
CA THR A 139 -3.50 19.03 -19.22
C THR A 139 -2.02 18.98 -18.89
N ILE A 140 -1.61 18.00 -18.09
CA ILE A 140 -0.22 17.67 -17.81
C ILE A 140 0.04 16.28 -18.38
N THR A 141 1.07 16.16 -19.22
CA THR A 141 1.48 14.91 -19.87
C THR A 141 2.97 14.68 -19.68
N ALA A 142 3.47 13.51 -20.10
CA ALA A 142 4.91 13.23 -20.13
C ALA A 142 5.74 14.26 -20.91
N ALA A 143 5.15 15.02 -21.86
CA ALA A 143 5.85 16.06 -22.60
C ALA A 143 6.17 17.30 -21.74
N ASN A 144 5.45 17.48 -20.63
CA ASN A 144 5.64 18.59 -19.70
C ASN A 144 6.70 18.27 -18.63
N LEU A 145 7.17 17.03 -18.55
CA LEU A 145 7.83 16.48 -17.37
C LEU A 145 9.15 15.76 -17.68
N SER A 146 10.03 15.72 -16.69
CA SER A 146 11.29 14.98 -16.67
C SER A 146 11.38 14.14 -15.38
N PRO A 147 11.81 12.87 -15.44
CA PRO A 147 12.16 12.11 -16.65
C PRO A 147 10.95 11.90 -17.57
N SER A 148 11.19 11.81 -18.88
CA SER A 148 10.12 11.55 -19.84
C SER A 148 9.51 10.16 -19.59
N GLY A 149 8.19 10.06 -19.47
CA GLY A 149 7.49 8.77 -19.31
C GLY A 149 6.52 8.70 -18.14
N LEU A 150 5.78 9.79 -17.85
CA LEU A 150 4.71 9.79 -16.86
C LEU A 150 3.82 8.54 -17.04
N SER A 151 3.79 7.70 -16.01
CA SER A 151 3.03 6.45 -16.00
C SER A 151 2.47 6.21 -14.61
N PHE A 152 1.17 5.94 -14.51
CA PHE A 152 0.45 5.65 -13.28
C PHE A 152 -0.74 4.72 -13.54
N VAL A 153 -1.36 4.22 -12.47
CA VAL A 153 -2.64 3.51 -12.51
C VAL A 153 -3.74 4.50 -12.09
N ALA A 154 -4.72 4.75 -12.94
CA ALA A 154 -5.80 5.69 -12.64
C ALA A 154 -6.81 5.14 -11.62
N GLY A 155 -7.43 6.03 -10.86
CA GLY A 155 -8.56 5.78 -9.97
C GLY A 155 -8.19 5.19 -8.62
N ILE A 156 -6.89 5.02 -8.33
CA ILE A 156 -6.42 4.45 -7.05
C ILE A 156 -5.78 5.49 -6.12
N GLY A 157 -5.70 6.76 -6.53
CA GLY A 157 -5.07 7.81 -5.71
C GLY A 157 -3.54 7.67 -5.62
N ALA A 158 -2.92 7.11 -6.65
CA ALA A 158 -1.48 6.93 -6.75
C ALA A 158 -0.74 8.21 -7.14
N VAL A 159 -1.45 9.26 -7.57
CA VAL A 159 -0.85 10.50 -8.05
C VAL A 159 -1.02 11.64 -7.05
N GLU A 160 0.08 12.30 -6.73
CA GLU A 160 0.08 13.62 -6.10
C GLU A 160 0.57 14.66 -7.11
N LEU A 161 -0.15 15.78 -7.21
CA LEU A 161 0.20 16.89 -8.08
C LEU A 161 0.51 18.13 -7.22
N TYR A 162 1.63 18.77 -7.50
CA TYR A 162 2.05 20.02 -6.91
C TYR A 162 2.25 21.06 -8.02
N LEU A 163 1.71 22.26 -7.81
CA LEU A 163 1.89 23.42 -8.67
C LEU A 163 2.52 24.55 -7.85
N ASP A 164 3.69 25.03 -8.25
CA ASP A 164 4.52 25.98 -7.46
C ASP A 164 4.74 25.52 -6.00
N GLY A 165 4.89 24.21 -5.80
CA GLY A 165 5.03 23.58 -4.48
C GLY A 165 3.74 23.46 -3.67
N VAL A 166 2.60 23.90 -4.22
CA VAL A 166 1.28 23.74 -3.58
C VAL A 166 0.62 22.45 -4.04
N LYS A 167 0.37 21.54 -3.10
CA LYS A 167 -0.36 20.29 -3.35
C LYS A 167 -1.79 20.59 -3.82
N GLN A 168 -2.18 20.02 -4.95
CA GLN A 168 -3.52 20.14 -5.52
C GLN A 168 -4.45 19.09 -4.90
N SER A 169 -5.74 19.42 -4.75
CA SER A 169 -6.73 18.44 -4.31
C SER A 169 -6.96 17.41 -5.40
N SER A 170 -7.34 16.19 -5.03
CA SER A 170 -7.77 15.15 -5.97
C SER A 170 -9.04 15.52 -6.77
N LYS A 171 -9.71 16.63 -6.42
CA LYS A 171 -10.83 17.21 -7.19
C LYS A 171 -10.39 18.23 -8.23
N ASP A 172 -9.18 18.75 -8.12
CA ASP A 172 -8.68 19.82 -9.00
C ASP A 172 -8.08 19.26 -10.31
N PHE A 173 -7.93 17.94 -10.38
CA PHE A 173 -7.50 17.22 -11.57
C PHE A 173 -8.16 15.84 -11.67
N THR A 174 -8.14 15.26 -12.86
CA THR A 174 -8.60 13.89 -13.13
C THR A 174 -7.48 13.10 -13.79
N GLU A 175 -7.25 11.88 -13.32
CA GLU A 175 -6.35 10.91 -13.93
C GLU A 175 -7.01 10.36 -15.21
N ASN A 176 -6.53 10.77 -16.38
CA ASN A 176 -7.04 10.32 -17.67
C ASN A 176 -6.10 9.29 -18.29
N GLY A 177 -6.58 8.05 -18.42
CA GLY A 177 -5.76 6.93 -18.89
C GLY A 177 -4.65 6.59 -17.89
N SER A 178 -3.42 6.42 -18.36
CA SER A 178 -2.29 6.01 -17.52
C SER A 178 -1.13 6.99 -17.52
N ASN A 179 -1.26 8.15 -18.20
CA ASN A 179 -0.13 9.04 -18.47
C ASN A 179 -0.51 10.53 -18.64
N GLN A 180 -1.73 10.92 -18.25
CA GLN A 180 -2.21 12.28 -18.41
C GLN A 180 -3.08 12.72 -17.22
N LEU A 181 -2.87 13.94 -16.75
CA LEU A 181 -3.73 14.59 -15.76
C LEU A 181 -4.50 15.71 -16.45
N ASP A 182 -5.82 15.67 -16.38
CA ASP A 182 -6.72 16.72 -16.86
C ASP A 182 -7.04 17.66 -15.70
N LEU A 183 -6.66 18.93 -15.82
CA LEU A 183 -6.87 19.95 -14.78
C LEU A 183 -8.27 20.54 -14.90
N VAL A 184 -8.96 20.67 -13.77
CA VAL A 184 -10.29 21.32 -13.71
C VAL A 184 -10.16 22.81 -13.95
N SER A 185 -9.10 23.43 -13.40
CA SER A 185 -8.73 24.82 -13.67
C SER A 185 -7.46 24.86 -14.52
N PRO A 186 -7.45 25.54 -15.68
CA PRO A 186 -6.24 25.71 -16.47
C PRO A 186 -5.16 26.44 -15.69
N ILE A 187 -3.91 26.07 -15.95
CA ILE A 187 -2.72 26.71 -15.39
C ILE A 187 -2.10 27.64 -16.43
N GLU A 188 -1.48 28.72 -15.96
CA GLU A 188 -0.75 29.68 -16.81
C GLU A 188 0.66 29.17 -17.13
N ALA A 189 1.35 29.83 -18.07
CA ALA A 189 2.75 29.54 -18.38
C ALA A 189 3.68 29.96 -17.24
N GLY A 190 4.76 29.20 -17.03
CA GLY A 190 5.83 29.51 -16.08
C GLY A 190 5.61 28.97 -14.66
N LEU A 191 4.64 28.09 -14.45
CA LEU A 191 4.41 27.42 -13.17
C LEU A 191 5.26 26.15 -13.08
N ASP A 192 5.87 25.93 -11.92
CA ASP A 192 6.58 24.70 -11.63
C ASP A 192 5.57 23.57 -11.37
N ILE A 193 5.81 22.44 -12.02
CA ILE A 193 4.95 21.26 -11.97
C ILE A 193 5.76 20.12 -11.34
N GLU A 194 5.22 19.52 -10.31
CA GLU A 194 5.76 18.32 -9.70
C GLU A 194 4.65 17.27 -9.61
N VAL A 195 4.89 16.10 -10.19
CA VAL A 195 3.99 14.96 -10.12
C VAL A 195 4.73 13.83 -9.43
N LYS A 196 4.18 13.37 -8.30
CA LYS A 196 4.68 12.18 -7.61
C LYS A 196 3.72 11.03 -7.87
N VAL A 197 4.26 9.93 -8.37
CA VAL A 197 3.51 8.70 -8.58
C VAL A 197 3.99 7.67 -7.58
N SER A 198 3.10 7.31 -6.66
CA SER A 198 3.28 6.21 -5.72
C SER A 198 2.91 4.90 -6.41
N LYS A 199 3.90 4.06 -6.66
CA LYS A 199 3.70 2.71 -7.17
C LYS A 199 3.87 1.72 -6.04
N ALA A 200 2.81 0.99 -5.73
CA ALA A 200 2.90 -0.20 -4.91
C ALA A 200 3.75 -1.25 -5.65
N ILE A 201 4.99 -1.45 -5.22
CA ILE A 201 5.80 -2.59 -5.66
C ILE A 201 5.22 -3.81 -4.93
N GLY A 202 4.31 -4.53 -5.59
CA GLY A 202 3.56 -5.61 -4.92
C GLY A 202 2.25 -6.02 -5.58
N LEU A 203 1.70 -5.20 -6.47
CA LEU A 203 0.54 -5.56 -7.31
C LEU A 203 0.92 -5.85 -8.77
N ALA A 204 2.21 -6.04 -9.05
CA ALA A 204 2.59 -6.73 -10.28
C ALA A 204 2.14 -8.19 -10.13
N SER A 205 1.34 -8.69 -11.07
CA SER A 205 1.10 -10.12 -11.19
C SER A 205 2.46 -10.84 -11.22
N ASN A 206 2.82 -11.50 -10.13
CA ASN A 206 3.99 -12.38 -10.03
C ASN A 206 3.74 -13.74 -10.70
N TRP A 207 2.63 -13.88 -11.43
CA TRP A 207 2.40 -15.01 -12.31
C TRP A 207 3.37 -14.98 -13.48
N LYS A 208 4.10 -16.07 -13.64
CA LYS A 208 5.01 -16.32 -14.75
C LYS A 208 4.70 -17.65 -15.42
N GLU A 209 4.83 -17.70 -16.74
CA GLU A 209 4.82 -18.95 -17.48
C GLU A 209 6.23 -19.51 -17.55
N ILE A 210 6.40 -20.80 -17.22
CA ILE A 210 7.67 -21.51 -17.23
C ILE A 210 7.51 -22.78 -18.06
N SER A 211 8.38 -22.98 -19.06
CA SER A 211 8.32 -24.12 -19.99
C SER A 211 9.56 -25.02 -19.96
N SER A 212 10.46 -24.80 -18.99
CA SER A 212 11.69 -25.58 -18.81
C SER A 212 12.13 -25.60 -17.35
N ALA A 213 13.21 -26.32 -17.04
CA ALA A 213 13.76 -26.38 -15.69
C ALA A 213 13.95 -24.98 -15.07
N PHE A 214 13.51 -24.82 -13.82
CA PHE A 214 13.45 -23.52 -13.15
C PHE A 214 13.67 -23.67 -11.64
N THR A 215 14.34 -22.70 -11.02
CA THR A 215 14.50 -22.65 -9.55
C THR A 215 13.58 -21.57 -8.99
N ALA A 216 12.60 -21.98 -8.22
CA ALA A 216 11.64 -21.09 -7.58
C ALA A 216 12.30 -20.31 -6.43
N VAL A 217 11.81 -19.08 -6.25
CA VAL A 217 12.07 -18.21 -5.11
C VAL A 217 10.78 -17.96 -4.33
N ASP A 218 10.90 -17.39 -3.14
CA ASP A 218 9.72 -17.00 -2.35
C ASP A 218 8.78 -16.09 -3.15
N GLN A 219 7.48 -16.28 -2.91
CA GLN A 219 6.35 -15.63 -3.58
C GLN A 219 6.20 -15.93 -5.07
N ASP A 220 6.89 -16.92 -5.62
CA ASP A 220 6.67 -17.27 -7.02
C ASP A 220 5.27 -17.86 -7.27
N ARG A 221 4.61 -17.38 -8.34
CA ARG A 221 3.37 -17.98 -8.86
C ARG A 221 3.60 -18.42 -10.31
N ILE A 222 3.49 -19.70 -10.56
CA ILE A 222 3.99 -20.30 -11.80
C ILE A 222 2.85 -21.01 -12.53
N PHE A 223 2.65 -20.64 -13.80
CA PHE A 223 2.01 -21.49 -14.78
C PHE A 223 3.09 -22.34 -15.44
N ALA A 224 3.12 -23.64 -15.13
CA ALA A 224 4.05 -24.56 -15.74
C ALA A 224 3.46 -25.08 -17.06
N ASN A 225 4.13 -24.80 -18.17
CA ASN A 225 3.75 -25.25 -19.51
C ASN A 225 4.58 -26.48 -19.89
N THR A 226 3.98 -27.66 -19.82
CA THR A 226 4.64 -28.94 -20.14
C THR A 226 4.41 -29.40 -21.59
N ASP A 227 3.94 -28.54 -22.49
CA ASP A 227 3.73 -28.88 -23.91
C ASP A 227 5.05 -29.25 -24.62
N GLY A 228 6.17 -28.69 -24.15
CA GLY A 228 7.52 -29.04 -24.61
C GLY A 228 8.09 -30.33 -24.02
N GLY A 229 7.36 -30.98 -23.11
CA GLY A 229 7.79 -32.17 -22.36
C GLY A 229 7.87 -31.93 -20.85
N SER A 230 8.04 -33.01 -20.10
CA SER A 230 8.20 -32.97 -18.64
C SER A 230 9.47 -32.24 -18.22
N PHE A 231 9.38 -31.43 -17.17
CA PHE A 231 10.54 -30.76 -16.58
C PHE A 231 10.40 -30.66 -15.04
N THR A 232 11.43 -30.09 -14.41
CA THR A 232 11.53 -29.98 -12.95
C THR A 232 11.55 -28.52 -12.52
N ILE A 233 10.70 -28.17 -11.56
CA ILE A 233 10.81 -26.92 -10.79
C ILE A 233 11.46 -27.25 -9.45
N THR A 234 12.55 -26.56 -9.13
CA THR A 234 13.32 -26.76 -7.89
C THR A 234 12.91 -25.71 -6.86
N LEU A 235 12.48 -26.13 -5.67
CA LEU A 235 12.12 -25.22 -4.57
C LEU A 235 13.34 -24.46 -4.02
N PRO A 236 13.14 -23.38 -3.24
CA PRO A 236 14.23 -22.68 -2.56
C PRO A 236 15.12 -23.63 -1.73
N ALA A 237 16.45 -23.44 -1.83
CA ALA A 237 17.44 -24.26 -1.10
C ALA A 237 17.47 -23.95 0.41
N SER A 238 17.18 -22.70 0.77
CA SER A 238 17.24 -22.17 2.14
C SER A 238 15.95 -21.39 2.48
N PRO A 239 14.79 -22.06 2.53
CA PRO A 239 13.53 -21.38 2.80
C PRO A 239 13.40 -20.94 4.26
N SER A 240 12.69 -19.84 4.47
CA SER A 240 12.26 -19.34 5.78
C SER A 240 10.80 -19.71 6.06
N ILE A 241 10.40 -19.73 7.33
CA ILE A 241 9.01 -19.99 7.71
C ILE A 241 8.09 -18.97 7.02
N GLY A 242 7.06 -19.45 6.35
CA GLY A 242 6.12 -18.62 5.59
C GLY A 242 6.46 -18.45 4.10
N ASP A 243 7.66 -18.84 3.65
CA ASP A 243 8.00 -18.78 2.23
C ASP A 243 6.97 -19.59 1.42
N THR A 244 6.47 -19.02 0.33
CA THR A 244 5.35 -19.57 -0.44
C THR A 244 5.70 -19.70 -1.92
N VAL A 245 5.34 -20.84 -2.51
CA VAL A 245 5.45 -21.07 -3.97
C VAL A 245 4.15 -21.69 -4.47
N LYS A 246 3.56 -21.10 -5.51
CA LYS A 246 2.36 -21.62 -6.17
C LYS A 246 2.70 -22.10 -7.57
N ILE A 247 2.27 -23.32 -7.88
CA ILE A 247 2.50 -23.94 -9.18
C ILE A 247 1.17 -24.49 -9.69
N THR A 248 0.82 -24.11 -10.91
CA THR A 248 -0.41 -24.48 -11.59
C THR A 248 -0.06 -25.05 -12.96
N ASP A 249 -0.75 -26.10 -13.37
CA ASP A 249 -0.74 -26.61 -14.73
C ASP A 249 -1.24 -25.53 -15.69
N GLY A 250 -0.33 -24.94 -16.47
CA GLY A 250 -0.64 -23.82 -17.34
C GLY A 250 -1.37 -24.22 -18.61
N THR A 251 -1.18 -25.46 -19.08
CA THR A 251 -1.74 -25.95 -20.35
C THR A 251 -2.74 -27.10 -20.18
N GLY A 252 -2.90 -27.61 -18.96
CA GLY A 252 -3.80 -28.73 -18.67
C GLY A 252 -3.23 -30.07 -19.15
N ASN A 253 -1.89 -30.22 -19.12
CA ASN A 253 -1.16 -31.31 -19.78
C ASN A 253 -0.33 -32.16 -18.81
N PHE A 254 -0.46 -31.96 -17.50
CA PHE A 254 0.32 -32.71 -16.51
C PHE A 254 0.07 -34.22 -16.52
N ALA A 255 -1.08 -34.74 -16.99
CA ALA A 255 -1.28 -36.19 -17.08
C ALA A 255 -0.50 -36.85 -18.22
N THR A 256 -0.15 -36.08 -19.26
CA THR A 256 0.66 -36.58 -20.39
C THR A 256 2.13 -36.26 -20.21
N ALA A 257 2.43 -35.06 -19.70
CA ALA A 257 3.77 -34.57 -19.43
C ALA A 257 3.85 -34.04 -18.00
N ASN A 258 4.16 -34.94 -17.07
CA ASN A 258 4.20 -34.66 -15.63
C ASN A 258 5.20 -33.54 -15.29
N LEU A 259 4.88 -32.76 -14.26
CA LEU A 259 5.81 -31.83 -13.64
C LEU A 259 6.41 -32.44 -12.37
N THR A 260 7.73 -32.32 -12.20
CA THR A 260 8.40 -32.67 -10.93
C THR A 260 8.71 -31.41 -10.13
N ILE A 261 8.34 -31.38 -8.86
CA ILE A 261 8.74 -30.36 -7.89
C ILE A 261 9.88 -30.95 -7.04
N ALA A 262 11.10 -30.50 -7.31
CA ALA A 262 12.29 -30.92 -6.57
C ALA A 262 12.41 -30.19 -5.24
N ARG A 263 12.62 -30.94 -4.16
CA ARG A 263 12.57 -30.47 -2.78
C ARG A 263 13.75 -29.58 -2.35
N ASN A 264 14.84 -29.63 -3.12
CA ASN A 264 16.08 -28.86 -2.95
C ASN A 264 16.66 -28.85 -1.52
N GLY A 265 16.68 -30.00 -0.86
CA GLY A 265 17.26 -30.15 0.48
C GLY A 265 16.24 -30.11 1.62
N SER A 266 15.12 -29.39 1.47
CA SER A 266 14.01 -29.42 2.43
C SER A 266 13.08 -30.62 2.20
N ASN A 267 12.27 -31.00 3.19
CA ASN A 267 11.24 -32.03 3.00
C ASN A 267 10.00 -31.44 2.29
N ILE A 268 9.16 -32.29 1.70
CA ILE A 268 7.80 -31.93 1.26
C ILE A 268 6.82 -32.81 2.03
N MET A 269 5.89 -32.21 2.77
CA MET A 269 4.91 -32.91 3.63
C MET A 269 5.56 -33.90 4.61
N GLY A 270 6.74 -33.56 5.14
CA GLY A 270 7.53 -34.41 6.03
C GLY A 270 8.29 -35.55 5.34
N SER A 271 8.20 -35.64 4.01
CA SER A 271 8.87 -36.66 3.20
C SER A 271 10.13 -36.11 2.53
N ALA A 272 11.20 -36.90 2.51
CA ALA A 272 12.45 -36.60 1.81
C ALA A 272 12.41 -36.99 0.32
N LEU A 273 11.24 -36.85 -0.31
CA LEU A 273 10.98 -37.19 -1.71
C LEU A 273 10.45 -35.95 -2.46
N ASP A 274 10.72 -35.92 -3.75
CA ASP A 274 10.18 -34.91 -4.67
C ASP A 274 8.68 -35.16 -4.91
N LEU A 275 7.93 -34.09 -5.21
CA LEU A 275 6.50 -34.16 -5.49
C LEU A 275 6.27 -34.17 -7.00
N VAL A 276 5.52 -35.15 -7.51
CA VAL A 276 5.18 -35.22 -8.94
C VAL A 276 3.71 -34.85 -9.13
N LEU A 277 3.46 -33.86 -9.98
CA LEU A 277 2.11 -33.48 -10.42
C LEU A 277 1.84 -34.18 -11.76
N SER A 278 0.78 -34.99 -11.78
CA SER A 278 0.47 -35.92 -12.89
C SER A 278 -1.01 -35.97 -13.25
N ALA A 279 -1.79 -34.98 -12.79
CA ALA A 279 -3.20 -34.83 -13.13
C ALA A 279 -3.38 -33.52 -13.89
N ASP A 280 -4.17 -33.54 -14.96
CA ASP A 280 -4.43 -32.35 -15.76
C ASP A 280 -5.13 -31.27 -14.93
N ASN A 281 -4.75 -30.01 -15.20
CA ASN A 281 -5.27 -28.82 -14.51
C ASN A 281 -4.95 -28.80 -13.02
N ASP A 282 -3.94 -29.57 -12.57
CA ASP A 282 -3.59 -29.61 -11.18
C ASP A 282 -2.91 -28.31 -10.72
N SER A 283 -3.19 -27.91 -9.49
CA SER A 283 -2.57 -26.76 -8.85
C SER A 283 -2.18 -27.11 -7.43
N LYS A 284 -0.99 -26.68 -7.03
CA LYS A 284 -0.49 -26.81 -5.65
C LYS A 284 0.13 -25.51 -5.19
N GLU A 285 -0.19 -25.16 -3.96
CA GLU A 285 0.47 -24.09 -3.24
C GLU A 285 1.23 -24.71 -2.08
N LEU A 286 2.50 -24.34 -1.95
CA LEU A 286 3.43 -24.87 -0.96
C LEU A 286 3.87 -23.74 -0.04
N VAL A 287 3.75 -23.93 1.28
CA VAL A 287 4.21 -22.99 2.29
C VAL A 287 5.25 -23.67 3.19
N PHE A 288 6.43 -23.08 3.35
CA PHE A 288 7.46 -23.66 4.21
C PHE A 288 7.16 -23.42 5.70
N PHE A 289 7.31 -24.47 6.52
CA PHE A 289 7.14 -24.37 7.96
C PHE A 289 8.46 -24.48 8.73
N ASN A 290 9.11 -25.64 8.66
CA ASN A 290 10.41 -25.91 9.30
C ASN A 290 11.11 -27.09 8.63
N ILE A 291 12.37 -27.36 8.99
CA ILE A 291 13.17 -28.43 8.36
C ILE A 291 12.52 -29.82 8.47
N THR A 292 11.91 -30.15 9.62
CA THR A 292 11.33 -31.48 9.86
C THR A 292 10.11 -31.75 8.98
N ASN A 293 9.15 -30.81 8.96
CA ASN A 293 7.91 -30.93 8.20
C ASN A 293 8.07 -30.47 6.75
N GLY A 294 9.04 -29.60 6.51
CA GLY A 294 9.33 -29.02 5.21
C GLY A 294 8.21 -28.14 4.67
N TRP A 295 8.03 -28.22 3.35
CA TRP A 295 6.97 -27.56 2.60
C TRP A 295 5.62 -28.24 2.83
N ARG A 296 4.59 -27.45 3.14
CA ARG A 296 3.22 -27.90 3.39
C ARG A 296 2.33 -27.54 2.21
N LEU A 297 1.54 -28.48 1.73
CA LEU A 297 0.47 -28.22 0.77
C LEU A 297 -0.70 -27.55 1.50
N VAL A 298 -1.23 -26.48 0.92
CA VAL A 298 -2.38 -25.70 1.41
C VAL A 298 -3.50 -25.62 0.37
#